data_AF-A0A354DJ66-F1
#
_entry.id   AF-A0A354DJ66-F1
#
_cell.length_a   1.000
_cell.length_b   1.000
_cell.length_c   1.000
_cell.angle_alpha   90.00
_cell.angle_beta   90.00
_cell.angle_gamma   90.00
#
_symmetry.space_group_name_H-M   'P 1'
#
loop_
_entity.id
_entity.type
_entity.pdbx_description
1 polymer ?
#
loop_
_entity_poly.entity_id
_entity_poly.type
_entity_poly.pdbx_seq_one_letter_code
_entity_poly.pdbx_strand_id
1 'polypeptide(L)'
;MEKAFKFTEEQKALIWDRFVAPANGTQAEAQHFMEYCETFGLNPILGDIVFQKYETKSGPRINFIVTRDVLLRKASENPDYMGPPIANVVREGDEFEFIPSQGDVRHKFGQKRGRILGAYAVIPHKRFKSAPAWAEFDEYFQANPASQKGRSYIWDSMPSAMIIKVAESICLKRQFPLGGGQLYTAEEMGLEDFSQTDGD
;
A
#
# COMPACT_ATOMS: atom_id res chain seq x y z
N MET A 1 19.34 9.62 12.23
CA MET A 1 17.97 9.96 12.65
C MET A 1 17.75 9.37 14.03
N GLU A 2 16.85 9.93 14.82
CA GLU A 2 16.38 9.25 16.04
C GLU A 2 15.45 8.10 15.63
N LYS A 3 15.51 6.98 16.36
CA LYS A 3 14.67 5.81 16.09
C LYS A 3 13.32 5.98 16.79
N ALA A 4 12.22 5.65 16.12
CA ALA A 4 10.89 5.68 16.70
C ALA A 4 10.73 4.67 17.85
N PHE A 5 11.38 3.51 17.75
CA PHE A 5 11.51 2.52 18.83
C PHE A 5 12.73 1.61 18.59
N LYS A 6 12.96 0.62 19.46
CA LYS A 6 13.94 -0.46 19.24
C LYS A 6 13.30 -1.82 19.52
N PHE A 7 13.61 -2.82 18.70
CA PHE A 7 13.22 -4.20 18.95
C PHE A 7 14.07 -4.80 20.08
N THR A 8 13.48 -5.70 20.87
CA THR A 8 14.25 -6.59 21.76
C THR A 8 15.00 -7.65 20.96
N GLU A 9 15.96 -8.34 21.56
CA GLU A 9 16.71 -9.40 20.85
C GLU A 9 15.80 -10.58 20.45
N GLU A 10 14.79 -10.90 21.27
CA GLU A 10 13.77 -11.90 20.94
C GLU A 10 12.93 -11.47 19.74
N GLN A 11 12.57 -10.18 19.65
CA GLN A 11 11.85 -9.63 18.51
C GLN A 11 12.72 -9.62 17.25
N LYS A 12 14.01 -9.31 17.33
CA LYS A 12 14.94 -9.37 16.19
C LYS A 12 15.11 -10.80 15.69
N ALA A 13 15.26 -11.77 16.59
CA ALA A 13 15.30 -13.19 16.23
C ALA A 13 14.00 -13.62 15.51
N LEU A 14 12.83 -13.27 16.07
CA LEU A 14 11.54 -13.54 15.44
C LEU A 14 11.41 -12.89 14.04
N ILE A 15 11.90 -11.66 13.87
CA ILE A 15 11.88 -10.94 12.59
C ILE A 15 12.76 -11.64 11.56
N TRP A 16 13.95 -12.07 11.96
CA TRP A 16 14.84 -12.86 11.13
C TRP A 16 14.18 -14.19 10.71
N ASP A 17 13.77 -15.01 11.67
CA ASP A 17 13.28 -16.37 11.45
C ASP A 17 11.98 -16.44 10.66
N ARG A 18 11.07 -15.45 10.82
CA ARG A 18 9.72 -15.49 10.23
C ARG A 18 9.55 -14.65 8.97
N PHE A 19 10.36 -13.61 8.75
CA PHE A 19 10.11 -12.64 7.67
C PHE A 19 11.30 -12.45 6.73
N VAL A 20 12.54 -12.59 7.19
CA VAL A 20 13.73 -12.32 6.35
C VAL A 20 14.39 -13.60 5.84
N ALA A 21 14.67 -14.56 6.72
CA ALA A 21 15.31 -15.82 6.33
C ALA A 21 14.47 -16.66 5.35
N PRO A 22 13.13 -16.80 5.51
CA PRO A 22 12.30 -17.55 4.54
C PRO A 22 12.28 -16.92 3.14
N ALA A 23 12.54 -15.62 3.02
CA ALA A 23 12.67 -14.91 1.75
C ALA A 23 14.09 -14.98 1.14
N ASN A 24 14.94 -15.90 1.61
CA ASN A 24 16.36 -16.00 1.26
C ASN A 24 17.17 -14.71 1.58
N GLY A 25 16.74 -13.97 2.60
CA GLY A 25 17.43 -12.78 3.09
C GLY A 25 18.74 -13.12 3.81
N THR A 26 19.71 -12.21 3.77
CA THR A 26 20.98 -12.34 4.52
C THR A 26 20.93 -11.58 5.84
N GLN A 27 21.82 -11.90 6.79
CA GLN A 27 21.89 -11.20 8.09
C GLN A 27 22.13 -9.68 7.95
N ALA A 28 22.90 -9.25 6.95
CA ALA A 28 23.11 -7.83 6.66
C ALA A 28 21.83 -7.15 6.13
N GLU A 29 21.07 -7.85 5.29
CA GLU A 29 19.76 -7.39 4.79
C GLU A 29 18.73 -7.32 5.91
N ALA A 30 18.77 -8.29 6.84
CA ALA A 30 17.92 -8.31 8.03
C ALA A 30 18.22 -7.14 8.97
N GLN A 31 19.50 -6.85 9.22
CA GLN A 31 19.92 -5.70 10.01
C GLN A 31 19.46 -4.39 9.37
N HIS A 32 19.59 -4.25 8.05
CA HIS A 32 19.07 -3.08 7.32
C HIS A 32 17.54 -2.97 7.42
N PHE A 33 16.81 -4.07 7.28
CA PHE A 33 15.35 -4.11 7.44
C PHE A 33 14.91 -3.70 8.85
N MET A 34 15.56 -4.22 9.89
CA MET A 34 15.28 -3.86 11.29
C MET A 34 15.61 -2.38 11.57
N GLU A 35 16.75 -1.87 11.10
CA GLU A 35 17.13 -0.46 11.22
C GLU A 35 16.09 0.47 10.58
N TYR A 36 15.58 0.08 9.40
CA TYR A 36 14.53 0.79 8.67
C TYR A 36 13.21 0.80 9.46
N CYS A 37 12.79 -0.37 9.94
CA CYS A 37 11.59 -0.55 10.77
C CYS A 37 11.63 0.31 12.04
N GLU A 38 12.75 0.25 12.79
CA GLU A 38 12.99 1.04 14.00
C GLU A 38 13.02 2.55 13.72
N THR A 39 13.58 2.96 12.58
CA THR A 39 13.66 4.38 12.18
C THR A 39 12.28 4.96 11.85
N PHE A 40 11.48 4.24 11.04
CA PHE A 40 10.21 4.75 10.54
C PHE A 40 8.98 4.38 11.39
N GLY A 41 9.17 3.62 12.48
CA GLY A 41 8.08 3.23 13.36
C GLY A 41 7.17 2.16 12.76
N LEU A 42 7.75 1.25 11.97
CA LEU A 42 7.07 0.16 11.27
C LEU A 42 7.40 -1.17 11.95
N ASN A 43 6.41 -2.00 12.21
CA ASN A 43 6.57 -3.28 12.90
C ASN A 43 6.11 -4.46 11.99
N PRO A 44 7.04 -5.27 11.44
CA PRO A 44 6.69 -6.41 10.59
C PRO A 44 5.92 -7.50 11.36
N ILE A 45 6.07 -7.60 12.69
CA ILE A 45 5.32 -8.55 13.53
C ILE A 45 3.82 -8.20 13.55
N LEU A 46 3.48 -6.92 13.33
CA LEU A 46 2.09 -6.45 13.22
C LEU A 46 1.58 -6.37 11.76
N GLY A 47 2.40 -6.77 10.78
CA GLY A 47 2.06 -6.67 9.36
C GLY A 47 2.17 -5.26 8.79
N ASP A 48 2.90 -4.34 9.43
CA ASP A 48 3.07 -2.97 8.91
C ASP A 48 3.92 -2.92 7.63
N ILE A 49 4.89 -3.82 7.53
CA ILE A 49 5.91 -3.82 6.50
C ILE A 49 6.40 -5.24 6.23
N VAL A 50 6.62 -5.55 4.96
CA VAL A 50 7.12 -6.86 4.52
C VAL A 50 8.46 -6.72 3.82
N PHE A 51 9.39 -7.61 4.19
CA PHE A 51 10.64 -7.84 3.48
C PHE A 51 10.35 -8.74 2.27
N GLN A 52 10.65 -8.26 1.06
CA GLN A 52 10.59 -9.10 -0.14
C GLN A 52 11.94 -9.07 -0.85
N LYS A 53 12.39 -10.25 -1.28
CA LYS A 53 13.57 -10.42 -2.12
C LYS A 53 13.23 -11.30 -3.30
N TYR A 54 13.67 -10.90 -4.49
CA TYR A 54 13.41 -11.63 -5.74
C TYR A 54 14.54 -11.45 -6.73
N GLU A 55 14.77 -12.47 -7.56
CA GLU A 55 15.81 -12.45 -8.58
C GLU A 55 15.39 -11.64 -9.81
N THR A 56 16.34 -10.89 -10.36
CA THR A 56 16.17 -10.15 -11.62
C THR A 56 17.32 -10.45 -12.58
N LYS A 57 17.19 -10.03 -13.84
CA LYS A 57 18.27 -10.12 -14.84
C LYS A 57 19.56 -9.38 -14.44
N SER A 58 19.49 -8.51 -13.43
CA SER A 58 20.62 -7.75 -12.89
C SER A 58 21.06 -8.23 -11.49
N GLY A 59 20.60 -9.41 -11.05
CA GLY A 59 20.82 -9.95 -9.70
C GLY A 59 19.62 -9.74 -8.75
N PRO A 60 19.76 -10.12 -7.48
CA PRO A 60 18.68 -10.00 -6.49
C PRO A 60 18.31 -8.54 -6.24
N ARG A 61 17.01 -8.28 -6.11
CA ARG A 61 16.46 -7.02 -5.61
C ARG A 61 15.72 -7.25 -4.31
N ILE A 62 15.71 -6.21 -3.47
CA ILE A 62 15.06 -6.20 -2.16
C ILE A 62 14.13 -4.99 -2.14
N ASN A 63 12.86 -5.22 -1.81
CA ASN A 63 11.86 -4.20 -1.58
C ASN A 63 11.36 -4.30 -0.15
N PHE A 64 11.17 -3.14 0.50
CA PHE A 64 10.44 -3.04 1.77
C PHE A 64 9.07 -2.46 1.47
N ILE A 65 8.03 -3.24 1.76
CA ILE A 65 6.68 -3.01 1.25
C ILE A 65 5.77 -2.67 2.42
N VAL A 66 5.26 -1.45 2.45
CA VAL A 66 4.39 -0.94 3.51
C VAL A 66 2.93 -1.34 3.24
N THR A 67 2.18 -1.71 4.27
CA THR A 67 0.75 -2.00 4.11
C THR A 67 -0.10 -0.73 4.23
N ARG A 68 -1.24 -0.71 3.53
CA ARG A 68 -2.26 0.35 3.65
C ARG A 68 -2.68 0.60 5.10
N ASP A 69 -2.73 -0.43 5.93
CA ASP A 69 -3.28 -0.34 7.29
C ASP A 69 -2.33 0.40 8.25
N VAL A 70 -1.00 0.31 8.06
CA VAL A 70 -0.08 1.19 8.81
C VAL A 70 -0.13 2.64 8.32
N LEU A 71 -0.37 2.88 7.02
CA LEU A 71 -0.64 4.24 6.52
C LEU A 71 -1.89 4.84 7.19
N LEU A 72 -2.97 4.07 7.31
CA LEU A 72 -4.19 4.49 8.03
C LEU A 72 -3.93 4.74 9.52
N ARG A 73 -3.25 3.80 10.20
CA ARG A 73 -2.93 3.93 11.63
C ARG A 73 -2.10 5.19 11.88
N LYS A 74 -1.05 5.40 11.09
CA LYS A 74 -0.17 6.57 11.18
C LYS A 74 -0.87 7.88 10.80
N ALA A 75 -1.79 7.85 9.84
CA ALA A 75 -2.67 8.99 9.58
C ALA A 75 -3.56 9.30 10.80
N SER A 76 -4.14 8.27 11.45
CA SER A 76 -5.01 8.44 12.62
C SER A 76 -4.29 8.93 13.89
N GLU A 77 -2.97 8.74 13.98
CA GLU A 77 -2.11 9.31 15.03
C GLU A 77 -1.91 10.83 14.87
N ASN A 78 -2.26 11.42 13.71
CA ASN A 78 -2.05 12.83 13.42
C ASN A 78 -3.18 13.74 13.97
N PRO A 79 -2.88 14.82 14.73
CA PRO A 79 -3.90 15.74 15.28
C PRO A 79 -4.79 16.48 14.24
N ASP A 80 -4.37 16.50 12.97
CA ASP A 80 -5.09 17.10 11.85
C ASP A 80 -5.89 16.08 11.01
N TYR A 81 -5.91 14.81 11.42
CA TYR A 81 -6.74 13.75 10.82
C TYR A 81 -8.23 13.99 11.05
N MET A 82 -9.03 13.85 9.98
CA MET A 82 -10.47 14.11 10.00
C MET A 82 -11.35 12.87 9.74
N GLY A 83 -10.73 11.70 9.54
CA GLY A 83 -11.43 10.46 9.20
C GLY A 83 -10.75 9.69 8.06
N PRO A 84 -11.21 8.46 7.77
CA PRO A 84 -10.63 7.62 6.73
C PRO A 84 -10.84 8.23 5.33
N PRO A 85 -10.07 7.77 4.32
CA PRO A 85 -10.32 8.12 2.93
C PRO A 85 -11.76 7.80 2.50
N ILE A 86 -12.36 8.71 1.74
CA ILE A 86 -13.59 8.47 0.99
C ILE A 86 -13.17 7.97 -0.39
N ALA A 87 -13.43 6.70 -0.69
CA ALA A 87 -12.98 6.04 -1.91
C ALA A 87 -14.09 5.24 -2.61
N ASN A 88 -14.02 5.13 -3.94
CA ASN A 88 -14.89 4.25 -4.71
C ASN A 88 -14.31 3.91 -6.09
N VAL A 89 -14.83 2.84 -6.70
CA VAL A 89 -14.58 2.54 -8.11
C VAL A 89 -15.49 3.35 -9.00
N VAL A 90 -14.92 3.92 -10.06
CA VAL A 90 -15.66 4.52 -11.17
C VAL A 90 -15.76 3.47 -12.27
N ARG A 91 -16.96 3.34 -12.82
CA ARG A 91 -17.28 2.41 -13.91
C ARG A 91 -17.87 3.17 -15.09
N GLU A 92 -17.78 2.58 -16.27
CA GLU A 92 -18.50 3.10 -17.45
C GLU A 92 -19.99 3.28 -17.14
N GLY A 93 -20.55 4.44 -17.51
CA GLY A 93 -21.95 4.79 -17.24
C GLY A 93 -22.17 5.56 -15.92
N ASP A 94 -21.15 5.73 -15.08
CA ASP A 94 -21.22 6.65 -13.93
C ASP A 94 -21.10 8.13 -14.35
N GLU A 95 -21.70 9.01 -13.57
CA GLU A 95 -21.43 10.46 -13.61
C GLU A 95 -20.21 10.73 -12.72
N PHE A 96 -19.08 11.15 -13.31
CA PHE A 96 -17.81 11.32 -12.58
C PHE A 96 -17.03 12.57 -13.03
N GLU A 97 -16.51 13.32 -12.06
CA GLU A 97 -15.64 14.49 -12.25
C GLU A 97 -14.52 14.47 -11.20
N PHE A 98 -13.26 14.43 -11.65
CA PHE A 98 -12.07 14.46 -10.79
C PHE A 98 -11.44 15.86 -10.82
N ILE A 99 -11.37 16.55 -9.67
CA ILE A 99 -10.99 17.97 -9.59
C ILE A 99 -9.73 18.15 -8.71
N PRO A 100 -8.54 17.73 -9.20
CA PRO A 100 -7.33 17.68 -8.39
C PRO A 100 -6.84 19.06 -7.90
N SER A 101 -7.14 20.13 -8.64
CA SER A 101 -6.80 21.52 -8.26
C SER A 101 -7.64 22.07 -7.10
N GLN A 102 -8.83 21.50 -6.88
CA GLN A 102 -9.71 21.86 -5.75
C GLN A 102 -9.52 20.92 -4.55
N GLY A 103 -9.01 19.71 -4.79
CA GLY A 103 -8.89 18.67 -3.79
C GLY A 103 -10.13 17.77 -3.71
N ASP A 104 -10.96 17.77 -4.76
CA ASP A 104 -12.36 17.32 -4.71
C ASP A 104 -12.69 16.32 -5.82
N VAL A 105 -13.75 15.52 -5.59
CA VAL A 105 -14.26 14.51 -6.51
C VAL A 105 -15.79 14.48 -6.44
N ARG A 106 -16.44 14.46 -7.61
CA ARG A 106 -17.87 14.21 -7.72
C ARG A 106 -18.09 12.87 -8.38
N HIS A 107 -18.87 12.00 -7.73
CA HIS A 107 -19.22 10.69 -8.26
C HIS A 107 -20.67 10.36 -7.93
N LYS A 108 -21.42 9.91 -8.94
CA LYS A 108 -22.78 9.42 -8.81
C LYS A 108 -22.93 8.19 -9.69
N PHE A 109 -23.43 7.12 -9.10
CA PHE A 109 -23.52 5.82 -9.79
C PHE A 109 -24.54 5.89 -10.94
N GLY A 110 -24.14 5.34 -12.08
CA GLY A 110 -25.04 5.10 -13.21
C GLY A 110 -26.05 3.99 -12.91
N GLN A 111 -27.22 4.05 -13.55
CA GLN A 111 -28.21 2.96 -13.48
C GLN A 111 -27.73 1.66 -14.15
N LYS A 112 -26.82 1.78 -15.13
CA LYS A 112 -26.16 0.66 -15.81
C LYS A 112 -24.66 0.93 -15.78
N ARG A 113 -23.90 0.10 -15.04
CA ARG A 113 -22.46 0.26 -14.83
C ARG A 113 -21.70 -0.83 -15.60
N GLY A 114 -20.79 -0.42 -16.48
CA GLY A 114 -19.94 -1.31 -17.29
C GLY A 114 -18.66 -1.74 -16.57
N ARG A 115 -17.54 -1.81 -17.30
CA ARG A 115 -16.24 -2.16 -16.73
C ARG A 115 -15.71 -1.07 -15.79
N ILE A 116 -14.73 -1.44 -14.97
CA ILE A 116 -14.00 -0.53 -14.09
C ILE A 116 -13.09 0.35 -14.94
N LEU A 117 -13.09 1.66 -14.68
CA LEU A 117 -12.19 2.64 -15.30
C LEU A 117 -11.02 2.97 -14.36
N GLY A 118 -11.29 2.98 -13.06
CA GLY A 118 -10.32 3.26 -12.01
C GLY A 118 -10.99 3.38 -10.66
N ALA A 119 -10.24 3.84 -9.67
CA ALA A 119 -10.79 4.30 -8.40
C ALA A 119 -10.23 5.66 -8.02
N TYR A 120 -11.03 6.41 -7.26
CA TYR A 120 -10.56 7.59 -6.56
C TYR A 120 -10.51 7.32 -5.06
N ALA A 121 -9.69 8.10 -4.37
CA ALA A 121 -9.76 8.27 -2.92
C ALA A 121 -9.49 9.73 -2.57
N VAL A 122 -10.23 10.28 -1.61
CA VAL A 122 -10.04 11.64 -1.07
C VAL A 122 -10.00 11.56 0.45
N ILE A 123 -8.96 12.10 1.07
CA ILE A 123 -8.85 12.15 2.53
C ILE A 123 -8.90 13.61 3.02
N PRO A 124 -9.81 13.95 3.96
CA PRO A 124 -9.89 15.30 4.51
C PRO A 124 -8.76 15.58 5.52
N HIS A 125 -8.35 16.84 5.60
CA HIS A 125 -7.31 17.31 6.53
C HIS A 125 -7.73 18.63 7.18
N LYS A 126 -7.52 18.73 8.51
CA LYS A 126 -8.04 19.85 9.33
C LYS A 126 -7.51 21.23 8.93
N ARG A 127 -6.30 21.29 8.38
CA ARG A 127 -5.57 22.54 8.05
C ARG A 127 -5.21 22.73 6.59
N PHE A 128 -5.41 21.72 5.75
CA PHE A 128 -4.98 21.73 4.34
C PHE A 128 -6.13 21.28 3.46
N LYS A 129 -6.07 21.59 2.15
CA LYS A 129 -6.98 20.96 1.20
C LYS A 129 -6.78 19.44 1.24
N SER A 130 -7.87 18.71 1.09
CA SER A 130 -7.86 17.26 0.92
C SER A 130 -6.94 16.87 -0.25
N ALA A 131 -6.23 15.76 -0.11
CA ALA A 131 -5.44 15.16 -1.19
C ALA A 131 -6.29 14.14 -1.96
N PRO A 132 -6.72 14.42 -3.21
CA PRO A 132 -7.36 13.43 -4.05
C PRO A 132 -6.31 12.57 -4.75
N ALA A 133 -6.63 11.29 -4.90
CA ALA A 133 -5.91 10.33 -5.71
C ALA A 133 -6.86 9.73 -6.75
N TRP A 134 -6.29 9.41 -7.91
CA TRP A 134 -6.91 8.62 -8.97
C TRP A 134 -5.93 7.50 -9.32
N ALA A 135 -6.43 6.28 -9.41
CA ALA A 135 -5.70 5.11 -9.86
C ALA A 135 -6.41 4.54 -11.09
N GLU A 136 -5.75 4.56 -12.24
CA GLU A 136 -6.29 4.07 -13.49
C GLU A 136 -6.28 2.53 -13.49
N PHE A 137 -7.43 1.89 -13.74
CA PHE A 137 -7.55 0.45 -13.55
C PHE A 137 -6.63 -0.33 -14.49
N ASP A 138 -6.61 0.06 -15.77
CA ASP A 138 -5.84 -0.63 -16.80
C ASP A 138 -4.31 -0.50 -16.54
N GLU A 139 -3.83 0.62 -15.96
CA GLU A 139 -2.42 0.81 -15.58
C GLU A 139 -1.99 -0.20 -14.49
N TYR A 140 -2.69 -0.22 -13.35
CA TYR A 140 -2.32 -1.08 -12.22
C TYR A 140 -2.61 -2.57 -12.46
N PHE A 141 -3.72 -2.89 -13.16
CA PHE A 141 -4.05 -4.28 -13.50
C PHE A 141 -3.05 -4.89 -14.49
N GLN A 142 -2.54 -4.09 -15.45
CA GLN A 142 -1.49 -4.53 -16.36
C GLN A 142 -0.10 -4.50 -15.71
N ALA A 143 0.18 -3.60 -14.77
CA ALA A 143 1.48 -3.55 -14.09
C ALA A 143 1.72 -4.76 -13.18
N ASN A 144 0.66 -5.43 -12.71
CA ASN A 144 0.77 -6.68 -11.96
C ASN A 144 1.39 -7.79 -12.85
N PRO A 145 2.46 -8.49 -12.41
CA PRO A 145 3.04 -9.62 -13.15
C PRO A 145 2.20 -10.91 -13.04
N ALA A 146 1.40 -11.04 -11.97
CA ALA A 146 0.20 -11.87 -11.96
C ALA A 146 -0.97 -11.05 -12.57
N SER A 147 -2.08 -11.68 -12.94
CA SER A 147 -2.82 -11.32 -14.16
C SER A 147 -1.97 -11.61 -15.42
N GLN A 148 -0.84 -10.91 -15.64
CA GLN A 148 -0.05 -11.02 -16.88
C GLN A 148 0.45 -12.44 -17.20
N LYS A 149 0.98 -13.18 -16.21
CA LYS A 149 1.57 -14.52 -16.40
C LYS A 149 0.75 -15.67 -15.81
N GLY A 150 -0.42 -15.37 -15.28
CA GLY A 150 -1.25 -16.27 -14.51
C GLY A 150 -2.17 -15.43 -13.64
N ARG A 151 -3.44 -15.83 -13.52
CA ARG A 151 -4.46 -15.06 -12.81
C ARG A 151 -4.03 -14.73 -11.39
N SER A 152 -4.03 -13.44 -11.04
CA SER A 152 -3.88 -13.01 -9.65
C SER A 152 -5.22 -13.28 -8.99
N TYR A 153 -5.30 -14.29 -8.12
CA TYR A 153 -6.59 -14.73 -7.58
C TYR A 153 -7.33 -13.57 -6.90
N ILE A 154 -6.59 -12.69 -6.22
CA ILE A 154 -7.15 -11.53 -5.52
C ILE A 154 -7.59 -10.43 -6.50
N TRP A 155 -6.77 -10.05 -7.50
CA TRP A 155 -7.16 -9.04 -8.48
C TRP A 155 -8.26 -9.52 -9.44
N ASP A 156 -8.32 -10.80 -9.77
CA ASP A 156 -9.35 -11.36 -10.65
C ASP A 156 -10.68 -11.61 -9.90
N SER A 157 -10.65 -11.97 -8.61
CA SER A 157 -11.86 -12.16 -7.79
C SER A 157 -12.42 -10.85 -7.21
N MET A 158 -11.54 -9.91 -6.84
CA MET A 158 -11.90 -8.67 -6.14
C MET A 158 -11.31 -7.40 -6.80
N PRO A 159 -11.39 -7.21 -8.14
CA PRO A 159 -10.70 -6.13 -8.85
C PRO A 159 -11.08 -4.73 -8.34
N SER A 160 -12.34 -4.55 -7.91
CA SER A 160 -12.81 -3.27 -7.38
C SER A 160 -12.22 -2.94 -6.01
N ALA A 161 -11.98 -3.93 -5.15
CA ALA A 161 -11.35 -3.70 -3.84
C ALA A 161 -9.86 -3.35 -4.01
N MET A 162 -9.17 -4.06 -4.92
CA MET A 162 -7.74 -3.84 -5.15
C MET A 162 -7.42 -2.45 -5.69
N ILE A 163 -8.13 -1.97 -6.71
CA ILE A 163 -7.89 -0.62 -7.24
C ILE A 163 -8.30 0.49 -6.26
N ILE A 164 -9.29 0.24 -5.38
CA ILE A 164 -9.59 1.15 -4.25
C ILE A 164 -8.41 1.21 -3.28
N LYS A 165 -7.82 0.07 -2.87
CA LYS A 165 -6.64 0.07 -2.00
C LYS A 165 -5.46 0.84 -2.61
N VAL A 166 -5.20 0.71 -3.92
CA VAL A 166 -4.20 1.53 -4.63
C VAL A 166 -4.48 3.02 -4.45
N ALA A 167 -5.69 3.48 -4.77
CA ALA A 167 -6.07 4.88 -4.67
C ALA A 167 -5.93 5.41 -3.23
N GLU A 168 -6.34 4.62 -2.23
CA GLU A 168 -6.20 4.96 -0.82
C GLU A 168 -4.74 5.04 -0.36
N SER A 169 -3.88 4.10 -0.75
CA SER A 169 -2.44 4.12 -0.45
C SER A 169 -1.75 5.38 -1.02
N ILE A 170 -2.10 5.78 -2.25
CA ILE A 170 -1.61 7.03 -2.86
C ILE A 170 -2.12 8.25 -2.08
N CYS A 171 -3.42 8.27 -1.77
CA CYS A 171 -4.11 9.35 -1.06
C CYS A 171 -3.53 9.58 0.35
N LEU A 172 -3.36 8.51 1.12
CA LEU A 172 -2.76 8.52 2.46
C LEU A 172 -1.32 9.03 2.43
N LYS A 173 -0.46 8.53 1.52
CA LYS A 173 0.92 9.01 1.40
C LYS A 173 1.03 10.47 0.95
N ARG A 174 0.07 10.99 0.17
CA ARG A 174 0.02 12.42 -0.21
C ARG A 174 -0.36 13.32 0.98
N GLN A 175 -1.33 12.91 1.80
CA GLN A 175 -1.83 13.73 2.90
C GLN A 175 -1.01 13.60 4.19
N PHE A 176 -0.61 12.37 4.52
CA PHE A 176 0.08 11.98 5.74
C PHE A 176 1.34 11.18 5.37
N PRO A 177 2.36 11.83 4.75
CA PRO A 177 3.55 11.14 4.27
C PRO A 177 4.34 10.51 5.41
N LEU A 178 4.45 9.18 5.39
CA LEU A 178 5.46 8.48 6.16
C LEU A 178 6.84 8.68 5.53
N GLY A 179 7.83 9.00 6.36
CA GLY A 179 9.25 8.79 6.08
C GLY A 179 9.77 9.16 4.69
N GLY A 180 9.91 10.47 4.38
CA GLY A 180 10.83 10.92 3.33
C GLY A 180 10.64 10.37 1.92
N GLY A 181 9.42 9.95 1.54
CA GLY A 181 9.07 9.64 0.14
C GLY A 181 9.67 8.35 -0.46
N GLN A 182 10.28 7.48 0.35
CA GLN A 182 10.96 6.25 -0.12
C GLN A 182 10.17 4.96 0.15
N LEU A 183 8.91 5.07 0.61
CA LEU A 183 8.04 3.94 0.95
C LEU A 183 7.12 3.58 -0.22
N TYR A 184 7.23 2.34 -0.69
CA TYR A 184 6.31 1.71 -1.64
C TYR A 184 5.29 0.86 -0.89
N THR A 185 4.05 0.76 -1.40
CA THR A 185 3.04 -0.16 -0.84
C THR A 185 2.86 -1.40 -1.70
N ALA A 186 2.24 -2.45 -1.14
CA ALA A 186 2.01 -3.71 -1.85
C ALA A 186 1.21 -3.49 -3.13
N GLU A 187 0.23 -2.60 -3.08
CA GLU A 187 -0.67 -2.32 -4.18
C GLU A 187 0.00 -1.55 -5.33
N GLU A 188 1.05 -0.76 -5.04
CA GLU A 188 1.86 -0.06 -6.05
C GLU A 188 2.84 -0.99 -6.79
N MET A 189 3.24 -2.09 -6.15
CA MET A 189 4.19 -3.07 -6.72
C MET A 189 3.50 -4.27 -7.39
N GLY A 190 2.16 -4.30 -7.41
CA GLY A 190 1.39 -5.41 -7.96
C GLY A 190 1.54 -6.71 -7.14
N LEU A 191 1.74 -6.59 -5.83
CA LEU A 191 1.96 -7.72 -4.93
C LEU A 191 0.68 -8.08 -4.19
N GLU A 192 0.40 -9.37 -4.03
CA GLU A 192 -0.82 -9.86 -3.39
C GLU A 192 -0.80 -9.64 -1.86
N ASP A 193 -1.98 -9.51 -1.25
CA ASP A 193 -2.13 -9.36 0.21
C ASP A 193 -1.45 -10.52 0.94
N PHE A 194 -0.57 -10.21 1.90
CA PHE A 194 0.26 -11.17 2.62
C PHE A 194 -0.50 -12.10 3.60
N SER A 195 -1.83 -12.18 3.50
CA SER A 195 -2.68 -13.01 4.35
C SER A 195 -2.91 -14.41 3.76
N GLN A 196 -1.82 -15.15 3.51
CA GLN A 196 -1.86 -16.61 3.37
C GLN A 196 -0.60 -17.24 3.97
N THR A 197 -0.65 -17.47 5.29
CA THR A 197 0.06 -18.62 5.86
C THR A 197 -0.69 -19.88 5.44
N ASP A 198 -0.48 -20.32 4.20
CA ASP A 198 -0.86 -21.67 3.80
C ASP A 198 0.09 -22.62 4.53
N GLY A 199 -0.44 -23.20 5.61
CA GLY A 199 0.20 -24.32 6.31
C GLY A 199 -0.36 -25.62 5.76
N ASP A 200 0.52 -26.38 5.10
CA ASP A 200 0.52 -27.84 4.99
C ASP A 200 1.99 -28.31 5.00
#